data_AF-A0A1C6KGL0-F1
#
_entry.id   AF-A0A1C6KGL0-F1
#
_cell.length_a   1.000
_cell.length_b   1.000
_cell.length_c   1.000
_cell.angle_alpha   90.00
_cell.angle_beta   90.00
_cell.angle_gamma   90.00
#
_symmetry.space_group_name_H-M   'P 1'
#
loop_
_entity.id
_entity.type
_entity.pdbx_description
1 polymer ?
#
loop_
_entity_poly.entity_id
_entity_poly.type
_entity_poly.pdbx_seq_one_letter_code
_entity_poly.pdbx_strand_id
1 'polypeptide(L)'
;MKNNIKIPDLDFNDMEKILNSGVRKRNLFIKYLRDVYKELGFRNIFHDKNELIFIIIIAFIILNISTVSFIESNINEINKFTFITSPILYLVTSVFSFYNSKEKGAFEIEMTCKYNLYQLSAIRMFIFSILTALLNTFMILAGSLINKDINIIRLICISITGLFLFSAIFLYSLITFKNRIVKVLVIAGWVLLNLFLSSFNSSVYNEFLAKVPIYIHLIITAVCIVLYVRSLNKLINLRRKKGEI
;
A
#
# COMPACT_ATOMS: atom_id res chain seq x y z
N MET A 1 -17.91 7.22 -66.87
CA MET A 1 -16.67 7.73 -66.25
C MET A 1 -16.32 6.83 -65.08
N LYS A 2 -15.23 6.05 -65.20
CA LYS A 2 -14.77 5.14 -64.16
C LYS A 2 -13.77 5.93 -63.31
N ASN A 3 -14.18 6.40 -62.13
CA ASN A 3 -13.29 7.14 -61.24
C ASN A 3 -12.20 6.19 -60.71
N ASN A 4 -10.99 6.32 -61.25
CA ASN A 4 -9.78 5.68 -60.73
C ASN A 4 -9.41 6.37 -59.41
N ILE A 5 -10.00 5.92 -58.32
CA ILE A 5 -9.54 6.29 -56.98
C ILE A 5 -8.19 5.59 -56.78
N LYS A 6 -7.09 6.34 -56.89
CA LYS A 6 -5.76 5.86 -56.53
C LYS A 6 -5.75 5.62 -55.02
N ILE A 7 -5.70 4.36 -54.62
CA ILE A 7 -5.46 3.97 -53.24
C ILE A 7 -4.00 4.34 -52.95
N PRO A 8 -3.72 5.19 -51.94
CA PRO A 8 -2.35 5.54 -51.61
C PRO A 8 -1.60 4.28 -51.15
N ASP A 9 -0.37 4.12 -51.63
CA ASP A 9 0.52 3.05 -51.15
C ASP A 9 0.73 3.23 -49.65
N LEU A 10 0.19 2.30 -48.88
CA LEU A 10 0.33 2.27 -47.43
C LEU A 10 1.76 1.82 -47.11
N ASP A 11 2.62 2.78 -46.75
CA ASP A 11 3.97 2.48 -46.27
C ASP A 11 3.87 1.68 -44.96
N PHE A 12 4.28 0.42 -45.01
CA PHE A 12 4.25 -0.49 -43.86
C PHE A 12 5.08 0.03 -42.69
N ASN A 13 6.10 0.87 -42.94
CA ASN A 13 6.86 1.52 -41.88
C ASN A 13 6.00 2.52 -41.08
N ASP A 14 5.11 3.26 -41.76
CA ASP A 14 4.20 4.18 -41.08
C ASP A 14 3.13 3.42 -40.29
N MET A 15 2.65 2.29 -40.82
CA MET A 15 1.78 1.39 -40.05
C MET A 15 2.46 0.85 -38.80
N GLU A 16 3.70 0.36 -38.88
CA GLU A 16 4.43 -0.11 -37.70
C GLU A 16 4.71 1.01 -36.69
N LYS A 17 4.98 2.22 -37.17
CA LYS A 17 5.19 3.39 -36.31
C LYS A 17 3.90 3.80 -35.60
N ILE A 18 2.76 3.77 -36.28
CA ILE A 18 1.44 4.01 -35.71
C ILE A 18 1.08 2.90 -34.72
N LEU A 19 1.32 1.63 -35.06
CA LEU A 19 1.07 0.49 -34.19
C LEU A 19 1.91 0.57 -32.90
N ASN A 20 3.22 0.87 -33.04
CA ASN A 20 4.12 1.04 -31.90
C ASN A 20 3.82 2.30 -31.08
N SER A 21 3.23 3.34 -31.69
CA SER A 21 2.75 4.53 -30.97
C SER A 21 1.43 4.29 -30.23
N GLY A 22 0.57 3.41 -30.75
CA GLY A 22 -0.70 3.00 -30.14
C GLY A 22 -0.52 1.97 -29.02
N VAL A 23 0.52 1.12 -29.09
CA VAL A 23 0.82 0.14 -28.04
C VAL A 23 1.45 0.82 -26.82
N ARG A 24 0.61 1.16 -25.83
CA ARG A 24 1.03 1.75 -24.54
C ARG A 24 2.09 0.83 -23.88
N LYS A 25 3.34 1.30 -23.80
CA LYS A 25 4.49 0.56 -23.26
C LYS A 25 4.24 0.12 -21.81
N ARG A 26 4.74 -1.08 -21.44
CA ARG A 26 4.69 -1.60 -20.07
C ARG A 26 5.58 -0.73 -19.18
N ASN A 27 4.96 0.19 -18.44
CA ASN A 27 5.71 1.06 -17.54
C ASN A 27 5.99 0.34 -16.22
N LEU A 28 7.21 0.52 -15.69
CA LEU A 28 7.51 0.19 -14.31
C LEU A 28 6.68 1.10 -13.38
N PHE A 29 6.24 0.58 -12.24
CA PHE A 29 5.48 1.29 -11.22
C PHE A 29 6.13 2.62 -10.85
N ILE A 30 7.46 2.66 -10.72
CA ILE A 30 8.21 3.87 -10.35
C ILE A 30 8.10 4.94 -11.44
N LYS A 31 8.23 4.54 -12.71
CA LYS A 31 8.06 5.46 -13.85
C LYS A 31 6.63 5.99 -13.90
N TYR A 32 5.66 5.09 -13.74
CA TYR A 32 4.25 5.44 -13.69
C TYR A 32 3.90 6.40 -12.53
N LEU A 33 4.46 6.17 -11.34
CA LEU A 33 4.30 7.05 -10.17
C LEU A 33 4.81 8.46 -10.48
N ARG A 34 5.99 8.56 -11.10
CA ARG A 34 6.57 9.85 -11.50
C ARG A 34 5.71 10.58 -12.53
N ASP A 35 5.23 9.85 -13.54
CA ASP A 35 4.40 10.41 -14.61
C ASP A 35 3.07 10.94 -14.03
N VAL A 36 2.40 10.15 -13.18
CA VAL A 36 1.17 10.58 -12.48
C VAL A 36 1.42 11.77 -11.57
N TYR A 37 2.50 11.76 -10.79
CA TYR A 37 2.81 12.87 -9.90
C TYR A 37 3.04 14.17 -10.67
N LYS A 38 3.70 14.10 -11.84
CA LYS A 38 3.95 15.25 -12.73
C LYS A 38 2.68 15.74 -13.43
N GLU A 39 1.80 14.84 -13.88
CA GLU A 39 0.62 15.18 -14.67
C GLU A 39 -0.60 15.59 -13.81
N LEU A 40 -0.85 14.92 -12.69
CA LEU A 40 -2.04 15.12 -11.86
C LEU A 40 -1.78 15.99 -10.62
N GLY A 41 -0.54 16.01 -10.11
CA GLY A 41 -0.18 16.66 -8.86
C GLY A 41 -0.80 16.01 -7.61
N PHE A 42 -0.27 16.34 -6.43
CA PHE A 42 -0.68 15.70 -5.16
C PHE A 42 -2.16 15.92 -4.82
N ARG A 43 -2.69 17.11 -5.12
CA ARG A 43 -4.08 17.49 -4.82
C ARG A 43 -5.11 16.68 -5.59
N ASN A 44 -4.79 16.23 -6.81
CA ASN A 44 -5.74 15.45 -7.60
C ASN A 44 -5.61 13.94 -7.36
N ILE A 45 -4.48 13.48 -6.79
CA ILE A 45 -4.34 12.08 -6.32
C ILE A 45 -5.31 11.83 -5.15
N PHE A 46 -5.42 12.77 -4.22
CA PHE A 46 -6.39 12.76 -3.12
C PHE A 46 -7.52 13.75 -3.41
N HIS A 47 -8.37 13.38 -4.37
CA HIS A 47 -9.47 14.24 -4.83
C HIS A 47 -10.42 14.65 -3.69
N ASP A 48 -10.58 13.80 -2.67
CA ASP A 48 -11.47 14.06 -1.53
C ASP A 48 -10.70 14.60 -0.32
N LYS A 49 -11.00 15.84 0.07
CA LYS A 49 -10.55 16.43 1.36
C LYS A 49 -10.97 15.58 2.55
N ASN A 50 -12.10 14.89 2.44
CA ASN A 50 -12.61 13.99 3.48
C ASN A 50 -11.70 12.78 3.70
N GLU A 51 -11.02 12.28 2.66
CA GLU A 51 -10.03 11.19 2.83
C GLU A 51 -8.85 11.66 3.68
N LEU A 52 -8.33 12.86 3.42
CA LEU A 52 -7.23 13.43 4.20
C LEU A 52 -7.63 13.68 5.66
N ILE A 53 -8.81 14.27 5.90
CA ILE A 53 -9.33 14.50 7.25
C ILE A 53 -9.49 13.18 8.01
N PHE A 54 -10.02 12.15 7.36
CA PHE A 54 -10.20 10.83 7.98
C PHE A 54 -8.86 10.20 8.39
N ILE A 55 -7.83 10.30 7.55
CA ILE A 55 -6.48 9.82 7.87
C ILE A 55 -5.91 10.57 9.08
N ILE A 56 -6.08 11.89 9.13
CA ILE A 56 -5.59 12.72 10.24
C ILE A 56 -6.28 12.32 11.55
N ILE A 57 -7.61 12.12 11.52
CA ILE A 57 -8.38 11.71 12.71
C ILE A 57 -7.91 10.34 13.21
N ILE A 58 -7.76 9.37 12.31
CA ILE A 58 -7.27 8.02 12.69
C ILE A 58 -5.87 8.10 13.27
N ALA A 59 -4.97 8.84 12.61
CA ALA A 59 -3.60 9.02 13.09
C ALA A 59 -3.58 9.64 14.49
N PHE A 60 -4.46 10.62 14.74
CA PHE A 60 -4.60 11.27 16.03
C PHE A 60 -5.13 10.32 17.11
N ILE A 61 -6.21 9.58 16.84
CA ILE A 61 -6.76 8.60 17.79
C ILE A 61 -5.68 7.58 18.19
N ILE A 62 -4.95 7.07 17.21
CA ILE A 62 -3.94 6.04 17.45
C ILE A 62 -2.73 6.63 18.19
N LEU A 63 -2.34 7.88 17.91
CA LEU A 63 -1.30 8.57 18.67
C LEU A 63 -1.66 8.63 20.16
N ASN A 64 -2.90 9.00 20.50
CA ASN A 64 -3.37 9.07 21.88
C ASN A 64 -3.38 7.69 22.58
N ILE A 65 -3.86 6.65 21.90
CA ILE A 65 -3.84 5.28 22.44
C ILE A 65 -2.40 4.81 22.66
N SER A 66 -1.50 5.14 21.72
CA SER A 66 -0.08 4.82 21.82
C SER A 66 0.52 5.48 23.05
N THR A 67 0.32 6.79 23.24
CA THR A 67 0.90 7.51 24.39
C THR A 67 0.45 6.94 25.73
N VAL A 68 -0.82 6.55 25.88
CA VAL A 68 -1.32 5.89 27.11
C VAL A 68 -0.64 4.53 27.30
N SER A 69 -0.54 3.74 26.22
CA SER A 69 0.10 2.42 26.26
C SER A 69 1.58 2.52 26.65
N PHE A 70 2.30 3.51 26.12
CA PHE A 70 3.71 3.73 26.47
C PHE A 70 3.90 4.11 27.95
N ILE A 71 2.92 4.73 28.61
CA ILE A 71 3.02 5.11 30.03
C ILE A 71 2.82 3.89 30.95
N GLU A 72 1.86 3.02 30.62
CA GLU A 72 1.41 1.96 31.53
C GLU A 72 2.06 0.58 31.29
N SER A 73 2.64 0.35 30.12
CA SER A 73 3.02 -1.01 29.69
C SER A 73 4.52 -1.29 29.67
N ASN A 74 4.86 -2.56 29.88
CA ASN A 74 6.24 -3.06 29.82
C ASN A 74 6.79 -3.02 28.39
N ILE A 75 8.12 -2.94 28.22
CA ILE A 75 8.82 -2.89 26.91
C ILE A 75 8.33 -3.98 25.94
N ASN A 76 8.06 -5.18 26.45
CA ASN A 76 7.57 -6.30 25.67
C ASN A 76 6.17 -6.09 25.11
N GLU A 77 5.30 -5.42 25.85
CA GLU A 77 3.93 -5.10 25.40
C GLU A 77 3.94 -3.95 24.39
N ILE A 78 4.83 -2.98 24.57
CA ILE A 78 5.10 -1.90 23.61
C ILE A 78 5.54 -2.46 22.25
N ASN A 79 6.42 -3.46 22.23
CA ASN A 79 6.85 -4.14 21.00
C ASN A 79 5.67 -4.80 20.26
N LYS A 80 4.80 -5.51 20.98
CA LYS A 80 3.61 -6.17 20.42
C LYS A 80 2.60 -5.17 19.88
N PHE A 81 2.27 -4.16 20.68
CA PHE A 81 1.32 -3.12 20.31
C PHE A 81 1.76 -2.41 19.03
N THR A 82 3.03 -2.02 18.96
CA THR A 82 3.59 -1.34 17.78
C THR A 82 3.51 -2.21 16.52
N PHE A 83 3.79 -3.52 16.64
CA PHE A 83 3.74 -4.45 15.52
C PHE A 83 2.33 -4.67 14.96
N ILE A 84 1.29 -4.62 15.81
CA ILE A 84 -0.11 -4.83 15.41
C ILE A 84 -0.73 -3.53 14.88
N THR A 85 -0.48 -2.41 15.55
CA THR A 85 -1.06 -1.10 15.21
C THR A 85 -0.62 -0.62 13.82
N SER A 86 0.63 -0.92 13.44
CA SER A 86 1.22 -0.51 12.16
C SER A 86 0.47 -1.05 10.93
N PRO A 87 0.25 -2.38 10.79
CA PRO A 87 -0.62 -2.97 9.76
C PRO A 87 -2.06 -2.47 9.77
N ILE A 88 -2.67 -2.27 10.95
CA ILE A 88 -4.07 -1.85 11.06
C ILE A 88 -4.26 -0.44 10.49
N LEU A 89 -3.34 0.47 10.81
CA LEU A 89 -3.30 1.81 10.23
C LEU A 89 -3.29 1.77 8.69
N TYR A 90 -2.42 0.94 8.12
CA TYR A 90 -2.34 0.76 6.68
C TYR A 90 -3.61 0.13 6.09
N LEU A 91 -4.18 -0.86 6.77
CA LEU A 91 -5.42 -1.53 6.35
C LEU A 91 -6.57 -0.53 6.26
N VAL A 92 -6.84 0.20 7.35
CA VAL A 92 -7.99 1.11 7.42
C VAL A 92 -7.86 2.21 6.37
N THR A 93 -6.69 2.82 6.23
CA THR A 93 -6.44 3.88 5.24
C THR A 93 -6.55 3.37 3.80
N SER A 94 -5.97 2.20 3.50
CA SER A 94 -6.02 1.62 2.15
C SER A 94 -7.42 1.13 1.76
N VAL A 95 -8.16 0.47 2.67
CA VAL A 95 -9.52 0.01 2.42
C VAL A 95 -10.48 1.19 2.31
N PHE A 96 -10.36 2.18 3.18
CA PHE A 96 -11.20 3.37 3.13
C PHE A 96 -11.03 4.12 1.81
N SER A 97 -9.78 4.39 1.39
CA SER A 97 -9.54 5.08 0.12
C SER A 97 -10.00 4.25 -1.08
N PHE A 98 -9.84 2.92 -1.04
CA PHE A 98 -10.35 2.04 -2.09
C PHE A 98 -11.89 2.05 -2.18
N TYR A 99 -12.57 2.02 -1.03
CA TYR A 99 -14.03 2.03 -0.96
C TYR A 99 -14.60 3.39 -1.39
N ASN A 100 -14.05 4.49 -0.86
CA ASN A 100 -14.44 5.85 -1.21
C ASN A 100 -14.22 6.14 -2.71
N SER A 101 -13.11 5.65 -3.28
CA SER A 101 -12.86 5.73 -4.74
C SER A 101 -13.90 4.96 -5.56
N LYS A 102 -14.35 3.81 -5.06
CA LYS A 102 -15.34 2.98 -5.77
C LYS A 102 -16.73 3.60 -5.72
N GLU A 103 -17.13 4.21 -4.60
CA GLU A 103 -18.47 4.80 -4.46
C GLU A 103 -18.58 6.19 -5.08
N LYS A 104 -17.57 7.05 -4.93
CA LYS A 104 -17.66 8.45 -5.40
C LYS A 104 -17.00 8.71 -6.75
N GLY A 105 -15.98 7.93 -7.13
CA GLY A 105 -15.09 8.29 -8.24
C GLY A 105 -15.02 7.29 -9.40
N ALA A 106 -15.72 6.15 -9.32
CA ALA A 106 -15.55 5.11 -10.34
C ALA A 106 -16.00 5.57 -11.74
N PHE A 107 -17.08 6.36 -11.82
CA PHE A 107 -17.59 6.87 -13.09
C PHE A 107 -16.86 8.14 -13.56
N GLU A 108 -16.65 9.12 -12.68
CA GLU A 108 -16.03 10.39 -13.08
C GLU A 108 -14.55 10.25 -13.43
N ILE A 109 -13.78 9.45 -12.68
CA ILE A 109 -12.34 9.25 -12.94
C ILE A 109 -12.14 8.39 -14.19
N GLU A 110 -12.98 7.37 -14.44
CA GLU A 110 -12.92 6.60 -15.69
C GLU A 110 -13.32 7.41 -16.92
N MET A 111 -14.24 8.38 -16.78
CA MET A 111 -14.71 9.21 -17.90
C MET A 111 -13.87 10.48 -18.16
N THR A 112 -13.14 11.01 -17.18
CA THR A 112 -12.38 12.27 -17.34
C THR A 112 -10.86 12.12 -17.24
N CYS A 113 -10.32 11.06 -16.61
CA CYS A 113 -8.88 10.92 -16.42
C CYS A 113 -8.24 9.87 -17.35
N LYS A 114 -7.02 10.19 -17.81
CA LYS A 114 -6.10 9.30 -18.55
C LYS A 114 -5.71 8.01 -17.79
N TYR A 115 -6.08 7.92 -16.51
CA TYR A 115 -5.63 6.93 -15.54
C TYR A 115 -6.80 6.18 -14.90
N ASN A 116 -6.67 4.87 -14.77
CA ASN A 116 -7.72 3.99 -14.25
C ASN A 116 -7.74 3.97 -12.71
N LEU A 117 -8.92 3.76 -12.11
CA LEU A 117 -9.18 3.50 -10.68
C LEU A 117 -8.16 2.54 -10.05
N TYR A 118 -7.83 1.41 -10.69
CA TYR A 118 -6.84 0.46 -10.16
C TYR A 118 -5.42 1.04 -10.11
N GLN A 119 -5.06 1.86 -11.10
CA GLN A 119 -3.74 2.45 -11.18
C GLN A 119 -3.59 3.62 -10.19
N LEU A 120 -4.65 4.41 -10.01
CA LEU A 120 -4.73 5.44 -8.98
C LEU A 120 -4.71 4.82 -7.57
N SER A 121 -5.44 3.72 -7.36
CA SER A 121 -5.43 2.96 -6.10
C SER A 121 -4.04 2.43 -5.76
N ALA A 122 -3.29 1.92 -6.75
CA ALA A 122 -1.93 1.45 -6.56
C ALA A 122 -1.00 2.56 -6.03
N ILE A 123 -1.13 3.77 -6.57
CA ILE A 123 -0.37 4.93 -6.12
C ILE A 123 -0.77 5.33 -4.70
N ARG A 124 -2.08 5.40 -4.40
CA ARG A 124 -2.57 5.74 -3.06
C ARG A 124 -2.10 4.74 -2.02
N MET A 125 -2.19 3.43 -2.30
CA MET A 125 -1.68 2.38 -1.42
C MET A 125 -0.18 2.55 -1.14
N PHE A 126 0.61 2.89 -2.15
CA PHE A 126 2.04 3.16 -1.97
C PHE A 126 2.27 4.39 -1.07
N ILE A 127 1.56 5.49 -1.31
CA ILE A 127 1.66 6.71 -0.48
C ILE A 127 1.24 6.40 0.96
N PHE A 128 0.17 5.64 1.19
CA PHE A 128 -0.23 5.24 2.54
C PHE A 128 0.80 4.37 3.22
N SER A 129 1.47 3.46 2.52
CA SER A 129 2.56 2.68 3.13
C SER A 129 3.69 3.58 3.67
N ILE A 130 4.05 4.64 2.93
CA ILE A 130 5.06 5.62 3.35
C ILE A 130 4.54 6.45 4.52
N LEU A 131 3.32 6.99 4.42
CA LEU A 131 2.71 7.80 5.48
C LEU A 131 2.58 7.01 6.78
N THR A 132 2.13 5.75 6.72
CA THR A 132 2.03 4.88 7.89
C THR A 132 3.41 4.59 8.48
N ALA A 133 4.44 4.32 7.66
CA ALA A 133 5.80 4.12 8.16
C ALA A 133 6.33 5.37 8.89
N LEU A 134 6.09 6.57 8.35
CA LEU A 134 6.48 7.83 8.97
C LEU A 134 5.71 8.09 10.28
N LEU A 135 4.39 7.87 10.29
CA LEU A 135 3.58 8.02 11.49
C LEU A 135 4.02 7.07 12.60
N ASN A 136 4.29 5.81 12.29
CA ASN A 136 4.81 4.85 13.27
C ASN A 136 6.17 5.27 13.81
N THR A 137 7.07 5.75 12.95
CA THR A 137 8.39 6.24 13.37
C THR A 137 8.23 7.44 14.32
N PHE A 138 7.34 8.37 13.99
CA PHE A 138 7.03 9.53 14.84
C PHE A 138 6.44 9.11 16.19
N MET A 139 5.51 8.15 16.20
CA MET A 139 4.92 7.59 17.43
C MET A 139 5.98 6.97 18.34
N ILE A 140 6.90 6.18 17.76
CA ILE A 140 8.00 5.55 18.50
C ILE A 140 8.95 6.60 19.09
N LEU A 141 9.27 7.65 18.33
CA LEU A 141 10.09 8.76 18.80
C LEU A 141 9.41 9.53 19.95
N ALA A 142 8.12 9.83 19.81
CA ALA A 142 7.35 10.49 20.85
C ALA A 142 7.28 9.63 22.14
N GLY A 143 7.05 8.31 21.99
CA GLY A 143 7.06 7.37 23.11
C GLY A 143 8.43 7.24 23.79
N SER A 144 9.52 7.34 23.03
CA SER A 144 10.89 7.32 23.58
C SER A 144 11.24 8.55 24.42
N LEU A 145 10.57 9.69 24.22
CA LEU A 145 10.74 10.86 25.09
C LEU A 145 10.14 10.62 26.49
N ILE A 146 9.14 9.73 26.58
CA ILE A 146 8.46 9.35 27.81
C ILE A 146 9.25 8.24 28.53
N ASN A 147 9.68 7.20 27.81
CA ASN A 147 10.44 6.06 28.35
C ASN A 147 11.83 5.93 27.70
N LYS A 148 12.89 6.16 28.48
CA LYS A 148 14.29 6.20 28.01
C LYS A 148 14.95 4.84 27.79
N ASP A 149 14.39 3.76 28.30
CA ASP A 149 15.00 2.41 28.24
C ASP A 149 14.65 1.62 26.96
N ILE A 150 14.04 2.28 25.97
CA ILE A 150 13.56 1.63 24.75
C ILE A 150 14.59 1.76 23.63
N ASN A 151 14.97 0.62 23.04
CA ASN A 151 15.77 0.59 21.82
C ASN A 151 14.94 1.04 20.60
N ILE A 152 14.95 2.35 20.34
CA ILE A 152 14.21 3.03 19.26
C ILE A 152 14.42 2.35 17.90
N ILE A 153 15.68 2.07 17.55
CA ILE A 153 16.07 1.48 16.25
C ILE A 153 15.39 0.13 16.04
N ARG A 154 15.33 -0.69 17.10
CA ARG A 154 14.71 -2.01 17.05
C ARG A 154 13.21 -1.91 16.84
N LEU A 155 12.55 -1.01 17.56
CA LEU A 155 11.11 -0.81 17.48
C LEU A 155 10.69 -0.30 16.09
N ILE A 156 11.50 0.59 15.50
CA ILE A 156 11.32 1.05 14.12
C ILE A 156 11.47 -0.12 13.14
N CYS A 157 12.50 -0.95 13.29
CA CYS A 157 12.68 -2.12 12.40
C CYS A 157 11.50 -3.10 12.49
N ILE A 158 11.02 -3.40 13.69
CA ILE A 158 9.89 -4.31 13.92
C ILE A 158 8.62 -3.75 13.28
N SER A 159 8.32 -2.46 13.48
CA SER A 159 7.13 -1.82 12.92
C SER A 159 7.15 -1.78 11.39
N ILE A 160 8.29 -1.43 10.78
CA ILE A 160 8.48 -1.42 9.33
C ILE A 160 8.33 -2.84 8.77
N THR A 161 8.91 -3.85 9.43
CA THR A 161 8.81 -5.24 8.98
C THR A 161 7.34 -5.71 8.98
N GLY A 162 6.61 -5.46 10.07
CA GLY A 162 5.20 -5.83 10.16
C GLY A 162 4.33 -5.13 9.12
N LEU A 163 4.58 -3.83 8.91
CA LEU A 163 3.88 -3.03 7.91
C LEU A 163 4.08 -3.57 6.49
N PHE A 164 5.32 -3.80 6.08
CA PHE A 164 5.62 -4.28 4.72
C PHE A 164 5.20 -5.72 4.49
N LEU A 165 5.29 -6.56 5.52
CA LEU A 165 4.84 -7.94 5.43
C LEU A 165 3.32 -8.00 5.24
N PHE A 166 2.57 -7.24 6.04
CA PHE A 166 1.13 -7.14 5.87
C PHE A 166 0.74 -6.51 4.52
N SER A 167 1.37 -5.40 4.12
CA SER A 167 1.04 -4.71 2.89
C SER A 167 1.30 -5.58 1.65
N ALA A 168 2.36 -6.39 1.66
CA ALA A 168 2.65 -7.36 0.62
C ALA A 168 1.57 -8.46 0.54
N ILE A 169 1.19 -9.06 1.66
CA ILE A 169 0.11 -10.08 1.72
C ILE A 169 -1.23 -9.51 1.28
N PHE A 170 -1.58 -8.31 1.76
CA PHE A 170 -2.82 -7.63 1.41
C PHE A 170 -2.91 -7.40 -0.10
N LEU A 171 -1.86 -6.83 -0.70
CA LEU A 171 -1.83 -6.52 -2.11
C LEU A 171 -1.78 -7.78 -2.98
N TYR A 172 -1.04 -8.81 -2.54
CA TYR A 172 -1.02 -10.10 -3.22
C TYR A 172 -2.40 -10.76 -3.22
N SER A 173 -3.12 -10.70 -2.11
CA SER A 173 -4.49 -11.22 -1.97
C SER A 173 -5.47 -10.48 -2.89
N LEU A 174 -5.36 -9.15 -2.97
CA LEU A 174 -6.19 -8.32 -3.85
C LEU A 174 -6.09 -8.70 -5.33
N ILE A 175 -4.90 -9.09 -5.77
CA ILE A 175 -4.58 -9.39 -7.18
C ILE A 175 -4.88 -10.85 -7.54
N THR A 176 -4.60 -11.79 -6.64
CA THR A 176 -4.66 -13.22 -6.94
C THR A 176 -6.06 -13.79 -6.81
N PHE A 177 -6.80 -13.37 -5.78
CA PHE A 177 -8.14 -13.90 -5.55
C PHE A 177 -9.21 -13.07 -6.25
N LYS A 178 -10.10 -13.74 -6.99
CA LYS A 178 -11.28 -13.10 -7.61
C LYS A 178 -12.39 -12.89 -6.57
N ASN A 179 -12.51 -13.79 -5.61
CA ASN A 179 -13.59 -13.81 -4.62
C ASN A 179 -13.37 -12.79 -3.49
N ARG A 180 -14.39 -11.95 -3.26
CA ARG A 180 -14.37 -10.93 -2.18
C ARG A 180 -14.21 -11.55 -0.79
N ILE A 181 -14.87 -12.69 -0.56
CA ILE A 181 -14.84 -13.41 0.73
C ILE A 181 -13.43 -13.87 1.06
N VAL A 182 -12.70 -14.44 0.08
CA VAL A 182 -11.32 -14.91 0.29
C VAL A 182 -10.38 -13.75 0.62
N LYS A 183 -10.59 -12.57 0.02
CA LYS A 183 -9.80 -11.37 0.35
C LYS A 183 -10.01 -10.96 1.81
N VAL A 184 -11.27 -10.91 2.24
CA VAL A 184 -11.62 -10.58 3.64
C VAL A 184 -11.08 -11.63 4.59
N LEU A 185 -11.16 -12.92 4.26
CA LEU A 185 -10.61 -14.00 5.08
C LEU A 185 -9.09 -13.93 5.24
N VAL A 186 -8.33 -13.56 4.21
CA VAL A 186 -6.88 -13.39 4.33
C VAL A 186 -6.54 -12.23 5.27
N ILE A 187 -7.29 -11.12 5.17
CA ILE A 187 -7.11 -9.95 6.03
C ILE A 187 -7.50 -10.26 7.47
N ALA A 188 -8.68 -10.83 7.67
CA ALA A 188 -9.19 -11.24 8.97
C ALA A 188 -8.30 -12.32 9.60
N GLY A 189 -7.83 -13.28 8.80
CA GLY A 189 -6.90 -14.32 9.22
C GLY A 189 -5.57 -13.74 9.70
N TRP A 190 -5.04 -12.71 9.03
CA TRP A 190 -3.82 -12.03 9.50
C TRP A 190 -4.02 -11.35 10.86
N VAL A 191 -5.13 -10.62 11.03
CA VAL A 191 -5.46 -9.93 12.28
C VAL A 191 -5.74 -10.94 13.40
N LEU A 192 -6.56 -11.96 13.13
CA LEU A 192 -6.88 -13.03 14.07
C LEU A 192 -5.65 -13.84 14.47
N LEU A 193 -4.75 -14.14 13.53
CA LEU A 193 -3.50 -14.84 13.83
C LEU A 193 -2.62 -14.02 14.79
N ASN A 194 -2.49 -12.71 14.56
CA ASN A 194 -1.70 -11.84 15.43
C ASN A 194 -2.35 -11.67 16.81
N LEU A 195 -3.68 -11.53 16.88
CA LEU A 195 -4.41 -11.50 18.14
C LEU A 195 -4.29 -12.83 18.89
N PHE A 196 -4.43 -13.95 18.19
CA PHE A 196 -4.30 -15.28 18.75
C PHE A 196 -2.89 -15.53 19.29
N LEU A 197 -1.84 -15.19 18.53
CA LEU A 197 -0.45 -15.28 19.00
C LEU A 197 -0.18 -14.37 20.22
N SER A 198 -0.80 -13.20 20.26
CA SER A 198 -0.70 -12.28 21.40
C SER A 198 -1.31 -12.88 22.67
N SER A 199 -2.49 -13.49 22.56
CA SER A 199 -3.24 -14.06 23.71
C SER A 199 -2.73 -15.42 24.17
N PHE A 200 -2.29 -16.30 23.27
CA PHE A 200 -1.93 -17.68 23.63
C PHE A 200 -0.50 -17.85 24.13
N ASN A 201 0.47 -17.08 23.60
CA ASN A 201 1.88 -17.36 23.88
C ASN A 201 2.73 -16.09 23.95
N SER A 202 2.34 -15.23 24.89
CA SER A 202 3.01 -13.97 25.22
C SER A 202 4.53 -14.10 25.38
N SER A 203 5.02 -15.19 25.96
CA SER A 203 6.44 -15.50 26.16
C SER A 203 7.17 -15.82 24.85
N VAL A 204 6.67 -16.77 24.05
CA VAL A 204 7.29 -17.21 22.80
C VAL A 204 7.29 -16.09 21.75
N TYR A 205 6.22 -15.29 21.69
CA TYR A 205 6.15 -14.14 20.78
C TYR A 205 7.16 -13.05 21.16
N ASN A 206 7.31 -12.80 22.46
CA ASN A 206 8.33 -11.88 22.97
C ASN A 206 9.74 -12.42 22.73
N GLU A 207 10.00 -13.71 22.93
CA GLU A 207 11.31 -14.29 22.60
C GLU A 207 11.59 -14.22 21.10
N PHE A 208 10.60 -14.45 20.24
CA PHE A 208 10.79 -14.32 18.79
C PHE A 208 11.08 -12.86 18.41
N LEU A 209 10.36 -11.87 18.96
CA LEU A 209 10.65 -10.46 18.68
C LEU A 209 11.93 -9.95 19.36
N ALA A 210 12.29 -10.47 20.54
CA ALA A 210 13.39 -10.02 21.39
C ALA A 210 14.72 -10.75 21.16
N LYS A 211 14.71 -11.99 20.65
CA LYS A 211 15.92 -12.76 20.32
C LYS A 211 16.27 -12.74 18.84
N VAL A 212 15.33 -12.40 17.94
CA VAL A 212 15.65 -12.29 16.50
C VAL A 212 16.58 -11.08 16.25
N PRO A 213 17.74 -11.30 15.61
CA PRO A 213 18.67 -10.24 15.25
C PRO A 213 18.04 -9.23 14.29
N ILE A 214 18.40 -7.96 14.44
CA ILE A 214 17.93 -6.85 13.60
C ILE A 214 18.17 -7.11 12.10
N TYR A 215 19.27 -7.80 11.75
CA TYR A 215 19.59 -8.14 10.36
C TYR A 215 18.53 -9.04 9.70
N ILE A 216 17.89 -9.94 10.46
CA ILE A 216 16.83 -10.81 9.93
C ILE A 216 15.59 -9.98 9.59
N HIS A 217 15.21 -9.03 10.44
CA HIS A 217 14.12 -8.09 10.17
C HIS A 217 14.39 -7.25 8.90
N LEU A 218 15.63 -6.81 8.69
CA LEU A 218 16.02 -6.08 7.48
C LEU A 218 15.90 -6.95 6.21
N ILE A 219 16.35 -8.21 6.25
CA ILE A 219 16.23 -9.14 5.12
C ILE A 219 14.76 -9.39 4.79
N ILE A 220 13.92 -9.68 5.79
CA ILE A 220 12.49 -9.89 5.61
C ILE A 220 11.84 -8.65 5.00
N THR A 221 12.14 -7.47 5.54
CA THR A 221 11.63 -6.20 5.03
C THR A 221 12.02 -5.99 3.56
N ALA A 222 13.27 -6.24 3.19
CA ALA A 222 13.75 -6.11 1.81
C ALA A 222 12.99 -7.04 0.86
N VAL A 223 12.77 -8.30 1.24
CA VAL A 223 11.98 -9.27 0.47
C VAL A 223 10.53 -8.79 0.32
N CYS A 224 9.91 -8.33 1.41
CA CYS A 224 8.54 -7.80 1.41
C CYS A 224 8.40 -6.57 0.51
N ILE A 225 9.36 -5.64 0.52
CA ILE A 225 9.37 -4.48 -0.38
C ILE A 225 9.41 -4.92 -1.85
N VAL A 226 10.27 -5.88 -2.20
CA VAL A 226 10.36 -6.41 -3.57
C VAL A 226 9.03 -7.05 -3.99
N LEU A 227 8.42 -7.87 -3.13
CA LEU A 227 7.11 -8.49 -3.39
C LEU A 227 5.99 -7.44 -3.51
N TYR A 228 6.01 -6.42 -2.67
CA TYR A 228 5.06 -5.32 -2.69
C TYR A 228 5.14 -4.53 -3.99
N VAL A 229 6.35 -4.12 -4.42
CA VAL A 229 6.56 -3.40 -5.68
C VAL A 229 6.18 -4.26 -6.90
N ARG A 230 6.47 -5.57 -6.87
CA ARG A 230 6.03 -6.50 -7.92
C ARG A 230 4.51 -6.61 -7.99
N SER A 231 3.84 -6.65 -6.83
CA SER A 231 2.39 -6.70 -6.74
C SER A 231 1.76 -5.39 -7.25
N LEU A 232 2.32 -4.23 -6.88
CA LEU A 232 1.89 -2.93 -7.40
C LEU A 232 2.03 -2.84 -8.93
N ASN A 233 3.15 -3.31 -9.47
CA ASN A 233 3.36 -3.44 -10.92
C ASN A 233 2.30 -4.31 -11.60
N LYS A 234 1.88 -5.41 -10.96
CA LYS A 234 0.85 -6.30 -11.48
C LYS A 234 -0.54 -5.66 -11.40
N LEU A 235 -0.81 -4.85 -10.37
CA LEU A 235 -2.07 -4.11 -10.21
C LEU A 235 -2.25 -3.03 -11.30
N ILE A 236 -1.19 -2.26 -11.62
CA ILE A 236 -1.25 -1.24 -12.68
C ILE A 236 -1.51 -1.86 -14.06
N ASN A 237 -0.95 -3.05 -14.30
CA ASN A 237 -1.05 -3.74 -15.59
C ASN A 237 -2.27 -4.68 -15.68
N LEU A 238 -3.15 -4.69 -14.68
CA LEU A 238 -4.23 -5.68 -14.55
C LEU A 238 -5.31 -5.53 -15.65
N ARG A 239 -5.60 -4.30 -16.09
CA ARG A 239 -6.52 -4.03 -17.21
C ARG A 239 -5.92 -4.41 -18.58
N ARG A 240 -4.59 -4.32 -18.75
CA ARG A 240 -3.89 -4.77 -19.97
C ARG A 240 -4.06 -6.28 -20.21
N LYS A 241 -4.23 -7.07 -19.15
CA LYS A 241 -4.51 -8.52 -19.25
C LYS A 241 -5.97 -8.87 -19.53
N LYS A 242 -6.90 -7.94 -19.30
CA LYS A 242 -8.34 -8.16 -19.54
C LYS A 242 -8.84 -7.67 -20.90
N GLY A 243 -7.99 -7.05 -21.72
CA GLY A 243 -8.32 -6.70 -23.11
C GLY A 243 -9.20 -5.46 -23.28
N GLU A 244 -9.55 -4.75 -22.20
CA GLU A 244 -10.33 -3.52 -22.26
C GLU A 244 -9.36 -2.34 -22.46
N ILE A 245 -9.19 -1.96 -23.73
CA ILE A 245 -8.48 -0.75 -24.16
C ILE A 245 -9.04 0.47 -23.42
#